data_AF-A0A6P0UB22-F1
#
_entry.id   AF-A0A6P0UB22-F1
#
_cell.length_a   1.000
_cell.length_b   1.000
_cell.length_c   1.000
_cell.angle_alpha   90.00
_cell.angle_beta   90.00
_cell.angle_gamma   90.00
#
_symmetry.space_group_name_H-M   'P 1'
#
loop_
_entity.id
_entity.type
_entity.pdbx_description
1 polymer ?
#
loop_
_entity_poly.entity_id
_entity_poly.type
_entity_poly.pdbx_seq_one_letter_code
_entity_poly.pdbx_strand_id
1 'polypeptide(L)'
;MNRCHTFSANPNYEVVDGQQRLSTILKFYNNDLTMTDDAKTSYIAPQATYYSGQKYEGLDIKLQNIFLDYPLTIIYLPRDLSLETKLEIFRRINEGGTPLSGQDIRLAYYSESKSVTFIRLVGIHKYPTPINDRDSENDEGNHKPFQRMLDLAEKQGINPPWNSFNDARKMWYQWWEGKEIAKGQTPSLMFLWYLICLERDKLVQKGSYAGGFSYLG
;
A
#
# COMPACT_ATOMS: atom_id res chain seq x y z
N MET A 1 1.15 -20.29 2.71
CA MET A 1 2.27 -20.23 1.73
C MET A 1 2.24 -18.83 1.15
N ASN A 2 2.78 -17.90 1.93
CA ASN A 2 2.75 -16.47 1.67
C ASN A 2 3.70 -16.08 0.55
N ARG A 3 3.13 -15.65 -0.58
CA ARG A 3 3.87 -14.98 -1.64
C ARG A 3 3.85 -13.48 -1.34
N CYS A 4 5.02 -12.88 -1.16
CA CYS A 4 5.19 -11.46 -1.42
C CYS A 4 4.75 -11.26 -2.88
N HIS A 5 4.06 -10.18 -3.18
CA HIS A 5 3.46 -10.00 -4.49
C HIS A 5 4.55 -9.85 -5.56
N THR A 6 4.88 -10.97 -6.23
CA THR A 6 5.92 -11.08 -7.26
C THR A 6 5.52 -10.32 -8.51
N PHE A 7 6.24 -9.27 -8.85
CA PHE A 7 6.38 -8.84 -10.25
C PHE A 7 7.43 -9.76 -10.88
N SER A 8 6.98 -10.86 -11.49
CA SER A 8 7.88 -11.86 -12.09
C SER A 8 8.19 -11.46 -13.53
N ALA A 9 9.29 -10.73 -13.75
CA ALA A 9 9.90 -10.63 -15.07
C ALA A 9 10.62 -11.95 -15.47
N ASN A 10 10.84 -12.86 -14.52
CA ASN A 10 11.48 -14.16 -14.71
C ASN A 10 11.07 -15.08 -13.54
N PRO A 11 10.62 -16.35 -13.74
CA PRO A 11 10.05 -17.21 -12.69
C PRO A 11 10.95 -17.55 -11.49
N ASN A 12 12.20 -17.07 -11.46
CA ASN A 12 13.21 -17.44 -10.48
C ASN A 12 13.49 -16.39 -9.39
N TYR A 13 12.93 -15.18 -9.48
CA TYR A 13 13.24 -14.09 -8.54
C TYR A 13 11.98 -13.37 -8.04
N GLU A 14 11.98 -13.07 -6.74
CA GLU A 14 10.95 -12.31 -6.03
C GLU A 14 11.53 -10.95 -5.62
N VAL A 15 10.80 -9.88 -5.90
CA VAL A 15 11.17 -8.52 -5.48
C VAL A 15 10.68 -8.33 -4.04
N VAL A 16 11.63 -8.19 -3.10
CA VAL A 16 11.33 -8.01 -1.67
C VAL A 16 11.04 -6.53 -1.32
N ASP A 17 11.73 -5.60 -1.99
CA ASP A 17 11.50 -4.16 -1.87
C ASP A 17 11.68 -3.47 -3.24
N GLY A 18 11.09 -2.28 -3.42
CA GLY A 18 11.22 -1.49 -4.64
C GLY A 18 10.20 -1.81 -5.74
N GLN A 19 9.18 -2.64 -5.47
CA GLN A 19 8.13 -2.98 -6.44
C GLN A 19 7.44 -1.73 -7.02
N GLN A 20 7.12 -0.75 -6.18
CA GLN A 20 6.50 0.50 -6.65
C GLN A 20 7.46 1.25 -7.58
N ARG A 21 8.75 1.39 -7.22
CA ARG A 21 9.76 2.07 -8.05
C ARG A 21 9.92 1.40 -9.40
N LEU A 22 10.09 0.08 -9.43
CA LEU A 22 10.21 -0.69 -10.67
C LEU A 22 8.94 -0.58 -11.53
N SER A 23 7.77 -0.68 -10.91
CA SER A 23 6.49 -0.51 -11.62
C SER A 23 6.33 0.89 -12.20
N THR A 24 6.74 1.93 -11.47
CA THR A 24 6.70 3.33 -11.94
C THR A 24 7.62 3.54 -13.14
N ILE A 25 8.85 3.03 -13.07
CA ILE A 25 9.83 3.10 -14.18
C ILE A 25 9.23 2.42 -15.42
N LEU A 26 8.67 1.22 -15.27
CA LEU A 26 8.08 0.47 -16.38
C LEU A 26 6.86 1.18 -16.99
N LYS A 27 5.96 1.70 -16.16
CA LYS A 27 4.79 2.46 -16.61
C LYS A 27 5.19 3.72 -17.37
N PHE A 28 6.20 4.43 -16.90
CA PHE A 28 6.71 5.60 -17.61
C PHE A 28 7.26 5.23 -18.98
N TYR A 29 8.11 4.20 -19.05
CA TYR A 29 8.66 3.68 -20.30
C TYR A 29 7.58 3.26 -21.30
N ASN A 30 6.50 2.64 -20.82
CA ASN A 30 5.36 2.21 -21.64
C ASN A 30 4.37 3.34 -21.98
N ASN A 31 4.66 4.59 -21.59
CA ASN A 31 3.77 5.74 -21.79
C ASN A 31 2.44 5.67 -21.02
N ASP A 32 2.36 4.83 -19.98
CA ASP A 32 1.22 4.72 -19.07
C ASP A 32 1.29 5.77 -17.94
N LEU A 33 2.45 6.39 -17.76
CA LEU A 33 2.69 7.44 -16.77
C LEU A 33 3.26 8.68 -17.46
N THR A 34 2.78 9.86 -17.04
CA THR A 34 3.31 11.16 -17.45
C THR A 34 4.09 11.75 -16.29
N MET A 35 5.24 12.38 -16.56
CA MET A 35 5.94 13.16 -15.55
C MET A 35 5.01 14.28 -15.06
N THR A 36 4.93 14.47 -13.75
CA THR A 36 4.15 15.58 -13.20
C THR A 36 4.65 16.90 -13.77
N ASP A 37 3.76 17.89 -13.83
CA ASP A 37 4.07 19.28 -14.18
C ASP A 37 3.93 20.22 -12.97
N ASP A 38 3.72 19.66 -11.77
CA ASP A 38 3.53 20.44 -10.54
C ASP A 38 4.83 21.18 -10.18
N ALA A 39 4.73 22.49 -10.01
CA ALA A 39 5.80 23.38 -9.58
C ALA A 39 6.36 23.04 -8.17
N LYS A 40 5.62 22.27 -7.37
CA LYS A 40 6.06 21.76 -6.05
C LYS A 40 6.97 20.53 -6.15
N THR A 41 7.05 19.91 -7.32
CA THR A 41 7.92 18.75 -7.53
C THR A 41 9.36 19.21 -7.66
N SER A 42 10.24 18.69 -6.80
CA SER A 42 11.69 18.90 -6.92
C SER A 42 12.20 18.14 -8.15
N TYR A 43 12.30 18.83 -9.27
CA TYR A 43 13.02 18.33 -10.42
C TYR A 43 14.52 18.45 -10.23
N ILE A 44 15.27 17.63 -10.99
CA ILE A 44 16.72 17.73 -11.09
C ILE A 44 17.08 19.01 -11.87
N ALA A 45 17.05 20.16 -11.17
CA ALA A 45 17.60 21.45 -11.60
C ALA A 45 16.95 22.02 -12.91
N PRO A 46 17.45 23.12 -13.54
CA PRO A 46 16.70 23.94 -14.51
C PRO A 46 16.31 23.24 -15.83
N GLN A 47 16.68 21.96 -15.99
CA GLN A 47 16.35 21.12 -17.13
C GLN A 47 14.92 20.55 -17.06
N ALA A 48 14.19 20.79 -15.96
CA ALA A 48 12.82 20.34 -15.76
C ALA A 48 11.88 20.64 -16.93
N THR A 49 12.06 21.80 -17.57
CA THR A 49 11.27 22.22 -18.74
C THR A 49 11.32 21.22 -19.90
N TYR A 50 12.38 20.41 -20.01
CA TYR A 50 12.57 19.47 -21.11
C TYR A 50 11.85 18.13 -20.93
N TYR A 51 11.34 17.82 -19.75
CA TYR A 51 10.71 16.52 -19.46
C TYR A 51 9.48 16.59 -18.55
N SER A 52 9.21 17.73 -17.92
CA SER A 52 7.98 18.00 -17.17
C SER A 52 6.75 17.87 -18.07
N GLY A 53 5.70 17.22 -17.59
CA GLY A 53 4.46 16.98 -18.34
C GLY A 53 4.59 16.00 -19.52
N GLN A 54 5.76 15.41 -19.75
CA GLN A 54 5.98 14.50 -20.88
C GLN A 54 5.87 13.03 -20.48
N LYS A 55 5.52 12.20 -21.47
CA LYS A 55 5.65 10.74 -21.44
C LYS A 55 7.01 10.34 -22.05
N TYR A 56 7.41 9.09 -21.90
CA TYR A 56 8.71 8.61 -22.41
C TYR A 56 8.91 8.91 -23.91
N GLU A 57 7.90 8.67 -24.75
CA GLU A 57 7.95 8.95 -26.19
C GLU A 57 8.07 10.44 -26.53
N GLY A 58 7.65 11.34 -25.64
CA GLY A 58 7.77 12.78 -25.83
C GLY A 58 9.19 13.29 -25.65
N LEU A 59 10.01 12.57 -24.88
CA LEU A 59 11.37 13.00 -24.53
C LEU A 59 12.27 13.08 -25.75
N ASP A 60 13.17 14.07 -25.78
CA ASP A 60 14.27 14.10 -26.76
C ASP A 60 15.14 12.84 -26.64
N ILE A 61 15.73 12.40 -27.76
CA ILE A 61 16.50 11.16 -27.85
C ILE A 61 17.62 11.08 -26.82
N LYS A 62 18.23 12.23 -26.47
CA LYS A 62 19.25 12.30 -25.42
C LYS A 62 18.72 11.90 -24.05
N LEU A 63 17.51 12.34 -23.70
CA LEU A 63 16.87 12.03 -22.43
C LEU A 63 16.35 10.59 -22.40
N GLN A 64 15.85 10.08 -23.53
CA GLN A 64 15.51 8.65 -23.66
C GLN A 64 16.75 7.77 -23.42
N ASN A 65 17.88 8.11 -24.02
CA ASN A 65 19.14 7.39 -23.82
C ASN A 65 19.62 7.47 -22.35
N ILE A 66 19.58 8.65 -21.73
CA ILE A 66 19.91 8.80 -20.30
C ILE A 66 19.02 7.90 -19.43
N PHE A 67 17.72 7.83 -19.73
CA PHE A 67 16.78 6.98 -19.02
C PHE A 67 17.11 5.48 -19.19
N LEU A 68 17.39 5.04 -20.42
CA LEU A 68 17.71 3.65 -20.74
C LEU A 68 19.06 3.19 -20.17
N ASP A 69 20.05 4.08 -20.18
CA ASP A 69 21.40 3.79 -19.71
C ASP A 69 21.55 3.92 -18.18
N TYR A 70 20.50 4.36 -17.48
CA TYR A 70 20.57 4.58 -16.04
C TYR A 70 20.83 3.26 -15.28
N PRO A 71 21.95 3.15 -14.53
CA PRO A 71 22.30 1.90 -13.86
C PRO A 71 21.41 1.67 -12.64
N LEU A 72 20.69 0.55 -12.63
CA LEU A 72 19.92 0.10 -11.46
C LEU A 72 20.80 -0.77 -10.55
N THR A 73 20.90 -0.38 -9.27
CA THR A 73 21.54 -1.21 -8.24
C THR A 73 20.53 -2.25 -7.75
N ILE A 74 20.82 -3.53 -7.97
CA ILE A 74 19.99 -4.66 -7.53
C ILE A 74 20.76 -5.47 -6.49
N ILE A 75 20.16 -5.67 -5.32
CA ILE A 75 20.71 -6.49 -4.24
C ILE A 75 19.98 -7.83 -4.23
N TYR A 76 20.73 -8.92 -4.39
CA TYR A 76 20.19 -10.27 -4.32
C TYR A 76 20.26 -10.80 -2.90
N LEU A 77 19.12 -11.28 -2.40
CA LEU A 77 19.03 -11.94 -1.10
C LEU A 77 19.10 -13.47 -1.27
N PRO A 78 19.68 -14.21 -0.30
CA PRO A 78 19.64 -15.67 -0.30
C PRO A 78 18.21 -16.21 -0.36
N ARG A 79 18.00 -17.33 -1.06
CA ARG A 79 16.66 -17.92 -1.28
C ARG A 79 16.06 -18.52 -0.01
N ASP A 80 16.91 -18.96 0.91
CA ASP A 80 16.64 -19.68 2.15
C ASP A 80 16.46 -18.76 3.37
N LEU A 81 16.36 -17.44 3.17
CA LEU A 81 16.02 -16.52 4.25
C LEU A 81 14.64 -16.85 4.84
N SER A 82 14.59 -16.91 6.17
CA SER A 82 13.33 -17.00 6.91
C SER A 82 12.44 -15.79 6.60
N LEU A 83 11.12 -15.96 6.74
CA LEU A 83 10.17 -14.85 6.56
C LEU A 83 10.50 -13.70 7.52
N GLU A 84 10.86 -14.01 8.77
CA GLU A 84 11.24 -13.02 9.77
C GLU A 84 12.44 -12.19 9.32
N THR A 85 13.49 -12.82 8.80
CA THR A 85 14.68 -12.11 8.30
C THR A 85 14.37 -11.27 7.06
N LYS A 86 13.53 -11.76 6.14
CA LYS A 86 13.07 -10.95 4.99
C LYS A 86 12.31 -9.71 5.44
N LEU A 87 11.44 -9.85 6.45
CA LEU A 87 10.68 -8.74 7.02
C LEU A 87 11.56 -7.74 7.77
N GLU A 88 12.60 -8.21 8.47
CA GLU A 88 13.56 -7.33 9.14
C GLU A 88 14.38 -6.53 8.13
N ILE A 89 14.87 -7.17 7.06
CA ILE A 89 15.58 -6.49 5.96
C ILE A 89 14.65 -5.44 5.32
N PHE A 90 13.41 -5.83 5.00
CA PHE A 90 12.41 -4.91 4.46
C PHE A 90 12.17 -3.71 5.37
N ARG A 91 12.03 -3.93 6.68
CA ARG A 91 11.84 -2.88 7.67
C ARG A 91 13.02 -1.91 7.71
N ARG A 92 14.25 -2.42 7.83
CA ARG A 92 15.47 -1.60 7.94
C ARG A 92 15.73 -0.75 6.70
N ILE A 93 15.48 -1.29 5.49
CA ILE A 93 15.60 -0.53 4.24
C ILE A 93 14.64 0.66 4.24
N ASN A 94 13.41 0.46 4.74
CA ASN A 94 12.39 1.51 4.77
C ASN A 94 12.53 2.47 5.96
N GLU A 95 13.25 2.10 7.02
CA GLU A 95 13.56 3.00 8.14
C GLU A 95 14.64 4.04 7.76
N GLY A 96 15.51 3.75 6.79
CA GLY A 96 16.51 4.69 6.28
C GLY A 96 16.04 5.62 5.15
N GLY A 97 14.84 5.39 4.59
CA GLY A 97 14.27 6.14 3.46
C GLY A 97 12.94 6.83 3.81
N THR A 98 11.95 6.77 2.91
CA THR A 98 10.58 7.19 3.23
C THR A 98 9.96 6.18 4.20
N PRO A 99 9.57 6.57 5.43
CA PRO A 99 9.08 5.64 6.43
C PRO A 99 7.76 4.99 5.99
N LEU A 100 7.66 3.68 6.19
CA LEU A 100 6.41 2.93 5.98
C LEU A 100 5.34 3.42 6.94
N SER A 101 4.07 3.39 6.48
CA SER A 101 2.96 3.59 7.41
C SER A 101 2.89 2.43 8.40
N GLY A 102 2.34 2.69 9.59
CA GLY A 102 2.15 1.62 10.58
C GLY A 102 1.29 0.45 10.06
N GLN A 103 0.45 0.69 9.05
CA GLN A 103 -0.34 -0.37 8.41
C GLN A 103 0.47 -1.18 7.41
N ASP A 104 1.40 -0.58 6.66
CA ASP A 104 2.26 -1.32 5.75
C ASP A 104 3.16 -2.28 6.53
N ILE A 105 3.63 -1.83 7.70
CA ILE A 105 4.31 -2.69 8.68
C ILE A 105 3.37 -3.82 9.13
N ARG A 106 2.15 -3.50 9.59
CA ARG A 106 1.19 -4.55 10.00
C ARG A 106 0.88 -5.54 8.88
N LEU A 107 0.75 -5.08 7.65
CA LEU A 107 0.49 -5.94 6.50
C LEU A 107 1.68 -6.84 6.20
N ALA A 108 2.91 -6.32 6.29
CA ALA A 108 4.11 -7.11 6.08
C ALA A 108 4.21 -8.25 7.11
N TYR A 109 4.05 -7.94 8.40
CA TYR A 109 4.16 -8.93 9.49
C TYR A 109 2.98 -9.90 9.59
N TYR A 110 1.77 -9.44 9.30
CA TYR A 110 0.54 -10.18 9.56
C TYR A 110 -0.29 -10.44 8.29
N SER A 111 0.37 -10.56 7.14
CA SER A 111 -0.28 -10.82 5.84
C SER A 111 -1.16 -12.07 5.82
N GLU A 112 -0.82 -13.09 6.60
CA GLU A 112 -1.60 -14.34 6.75
C GLU A 112 -2.71 -14.24 7.81
N SER A 113 -2.78 -13.14 8.58
CA SER A 113 -3.77 -12.98 9.66
C SER A 113 -5.15 -12.66 9.12
N LYS A 114 -6.10 -13.58 9.34
CA LYS A 114 -7.51 -13.36 9.02
C LYS A 114 -8.08 -12.09 9.66
N SER A 115 -7.65 -11.77 10.88
CA SER A 115 -8.08 -10.56 11.60
C SER A 115 -7.61 -9.28 10.90
N VAL A 116 -6.36 -9.27 10.40
CA VAL A 116 -5.83 -8.12 9.64
C VAL A 116 -6.53 -7.98 8.30
N THR A 117 -6.78 -9.10 7.60
CA THR A 117 -7.58 -9.10 6.37
C THR A 117 -8.99 -8.57 6.63
N PHE A 118 -9.66 -9.03 7.69
CA PHE A 118 -11.01 -8.58 8.05
C PHE A 118 -11.06 -7.06 8.30
N ILE A 119 -10.14 -6.52 9.11
CA ILE A 119 -10.09 -5.07 9.41
C ILE A 119 -9.93 -4.25 8.12
N ARG A 120 -9.10 -4.72 7.17
CA ARG A 120 -8.93 -4.06 5.86
C ARG A 120 -10.22 -4.04 5.05
N LEU A 121 -10.99 -5.13 5.06
CA LEU A 121 -12.28 -5.20 4.37
C LEU A 121 -13.31 -4.24 4.96
N VAL A 122 -13.34 -4.07 6.29
CA VAL A 122 -14.23 -3.10 6.93
C VAL A 122 -13.93 -1.69 6.47
N GLY A 123 -12.64 -1.37 6.27
CA GLY A 123 -12.22 -0.06 5.81
C GLY A 123 -12.49 0.24 4.34
N ILE A 124 -13.08 -0.66 3.56
CA ILE A 124 -13.53 -0.34 2.20
C ILE A 124 -14.73 0.60 2.31
N HIS A 125 -14.60 1.78 1.71
CA HIS A 125 -15.51 2.91 1.89
C HIS A 125 -16.09 3.44 0.57
N LYS A 126 -15.82 2.75 -0.54
CA LYS A 126 -16.45 2.99 -1.85
C LYS A 126 -17.07 1.69 -2.34
N TYR A 127 -18.19 1.79 -3.07
CA TYR A 127 -18.75 0.65 -3.76
C TYR A 127 -17.73 0.10 -4.78
N PRO A 128 -17.52 -1.23 -4.86
CA PRO A 128 -16.86 -1.82 -6.00
C PRO A 128 -17.81 -1.73 -7.20
N THR A 129 -17.81 -0.60 -7.88
CA THR A 129 -18.51 -0.42 -9.15
C THR A 129 -17.74 -1.18 -10.24
N PRO A 130 -18.45 -1.99 -11.07
CA PRO A 130 -17.85 -2.62 -12.25
C PRO A 130 -17.41 -1.60 -13.30
N ILE A 131 -17.88 -0.34 -13.18
CA ILE A 131 -17.69 0.71 -14.17
C ILE A 131 -16.61 1.68 -13.69
N ASN A 132 -15.83 2.16 -14.66
CA ASN A 132 -14.71 3.08 -14.53
C ASN A 132 -15.08 4.35 -13.75
N ASP A 133 -14.85 4.33 -12.44
CA ASP A 133 -14.87 5.56 -11.65
C ASP A 133 -13.62 6.37 -11.97
N ARG A 134 -13.86 7.51 -12.61
CA ARG A 134 -12.89 8.55 -13.01
C ARG A 134 -12.18 9.23 -11.82
N ASP A 135 -12.34 8.68 -10.61
CA ASP A 135 -11.85 9.24 -9.33
C ASP A 135 -10.81 8.33 -8.65
N SER A 136 -10.39 7.24 -9.28
CA SER A 136 -9.05 6.71 -9.00
C SER A 136 -8.08 7.57 -9.78
N GLU A 137 -7.20 8.30 -9.07
CA GLU A 137 -5.97 8.86 -9.65
C GLU A 137 -5.45 7.86 -10.69
N ASN A 138 -5.43 8.30 -11.95
CA ASN A 138 -5.08 7.56 -13.16
C ASN A 138 -4.14 6.37 -12.88
N ASP A 139 -4.70 5.17 -12.77
CA ASP A 139 -3.95 3.92 -12.83
C ASP A 139 -4.71 2.97 -13.77
N GLU A 140 -4.96 3.44 -15.00
CA GLU A 140 -5.35 2.61 -16.14
C GLU A 140 -4.34 1.46 -16.25
N GLY A 141 -4.77 0.27 -15.83
CA GLY A 141 -3.99 -0.97 -15.96
C GLY A 141 -3.72 -1.74 -14.65
N ASN A 142 -3.98 -1.16 -13.48
CA ASN A 142 -3.75 -1.86 -12.21
C ASN A 142 -5.08 -2.17 -11.50
N HIS A 143 -5.26 -3.44 -11.11
CA HIS A 143 -6.30 -3.87 -10.16
C HIS A 143 -6.53 -2.81 -9.08
N LYS A 144 -7.74 -2.21 -9.04
CA LYS A 144 -8.15 -1.22 -8.04
C LYS A 144 -7.67 -1.74 -6.66
N PRO A 145 -6.95 -0.98 -5.82
CA PRO A 145 -6.27 -1.50 -4.62
C PRO A 145 -7.15 -2.34 -3.67
N PHE A 146 -8.46 -2.08 -3.64
CA PHE A 146 -9.43 -2.86 -2.88
C PHE A 146 -9.74 -4.24 -3.49
N GLN A 147 -9.64 -4.42 -4.81
CA GLN A 147 -9.86 -5.71 -5.48
C GLN A 147 -8.86 -6.75 -4.99
N ARG A 148 -7.58 -6.37 -4.85
CA ARG A 148 -6.55 -7.23 -4.25
C ARG A 148 -6.88 -7.64 -2.82
N MET A 149 -7.59 -6.79 -2.07
CA MET A 149 -8.05 -7.11 -0.71
C MET A 149 -9.21 -8.10 -0.74
N LEU A 150 -10.14 -7.94 -1.70
CA LEU A 150 -11.25 -8.87 -1.92
C LEU A 150 -10.73 -10.25 -2.34
N ASP A 151 -9.79 -10.33 -3.28
CA ASP A 151 -9.23 -11.61 -3.74
C ASP A 151 -8.49 -12.35 -2.61
N LEU A 152 -7.77 -11.60 -1.75
CA LEU A 152 -7.11 -12.17 -0.57
C LEU A 152 -8.14 -12.71 0.43
N ALA A 153 -9.22 -11.96 0.66
CA ALA A 153 -10.30 -12.36 1.55
C ALA A 153 -11.01 -13.61 1.07
N GLU A 154 -11.33 -13.69 -0.23
CA GLU A 154 -11.92 -14.86 -0.86
C GLU A 154 -11.02 -16.10 -0.68
N LYS A 155 -9.72 -15.97 -0.95
CA LYS A 155 -8.74 -17.04 -0.70
C LYS A 155 -8.66 -17.49 0.75
N GLN A 156 -8.91 -16.59 1.70
CA GLN A 156 -8.92 -16.89 3.14
C GLN A 156 -10.30 -17.34 3.67
N GLY A 157 -11.32 -17.39 2.79
CA GLY A 157 -12.70 -17.71 3.15
C GLY A 157 -13.37 -16.65 4.02
N ILE A 158 -12.97 -15.38 3.87
CA ILE A 158 -13.49 -14.24 4.64
C ILE A 158 -14.48 -13.48 3.75
N ASN A 159 -15.73 -13.43 4.18
CA ASN A 159 -16.75 -12.62 3.51
C ASN A 159 -16.58 -11.14 3.87
N PRO A 160 -16.81 -10.20 2.93
CA PRO A 160 -16.86 -8.78 3.24
C PRO A 160 -17.89 -8.49 4.33
N PRO A 161 -17.51 -7.76 5.39
CA PRO A 161 -18.34 -7.59 6.59
C PRO A 161 -19.65 -6.88 6.28
N TRP A 162 -19.61 -5.92 5.36
CA TRP A 162 -20.76 -5.11 4.95
C TRP A 162 -21.81 -5.89 4.14
N ASN A 163 -21.50 -7.08 3.63
CA ASN A 163 -22.45 -7.86 2.81
C ASN A 163 -23.67 -8.34 3.61
N SER A 164 -23.50 -8.56 4.91
CA SER A 164 -24.58 -8.96 5.81
C SER A 164 -25.38 -7.78 6.36
N PHE A 165 -24.95 -6.53 6.12
CA PHE A 165 -25.51 -5.32 6.70
C PHE A 165 -25.74 -4.23 5.65
N ASN A 166 -26.72 -4.44 4.76
CA ASN A 166 -26.97 -3.56 3.61
C ASN A 166 -27.21 -2.08 3.99
N ASP A 167 -27.99 -1.82 5.04
CA ASP A 167 -28.30 -0.45 5.47
C ASP A 167 -27.08 0.25 6.04
N ALA A 168 -26.35 -0.43 6.94
CA ALA A 168 -25.10 0.09 7.51
C ALA A 168 -24.05 0.32 6.42
N ARG A 169 -23.97 -0.56 5.42
CA ARG A 169 -23.09 -0.40 4.25
C ARG A 169 -23.43 0.87 3.47
N LYS A 170 -24.71 1.14 3.23
CA LYS A 170 -25.16 2.35 2.53
C LYS A 170 -24.78 3.60 3.31
N MET A 171 -25.04 3.62 4.62
CA MET A 171 -24.67 4.74 5.50
C MET A 171 -23.16 4.96 5.55
N TRP A 172 -22.38 3.88 5.62
CA TRP A 172 -20.93 3.92 5.59
C TRP A 172 -20.40 4.58 4.32
N TYR A 173 -20.91 4.19 3.15
CA TYR A 173 -20.47 4.81 1.89
C TYR A 173 -20.93 6.26 1.75
N GLN A 174 -22.14 6.59 2.17
CA GLN A 174 -22.62 7.98 2.24
C GLN A 174 -21.76 8.84 3.16
N TRP A 175 -21.33 8.30 4.30
CA TRP A 175 -20.44 9.00 5.22
C TRP A 175 -19.13 9.42 4.53
N TRP A 176 -18.60 8.61 3.62
CA TRP A 176 -17.34 8.86 2.92
C TRP A 176 -17.50 9.60 1.58
N GLU A 177 -18.72 9.89 1.16
CA GLU A 177 -19.01 10.62 -0.08
C GLU A 177 -18.50 12.07 0.02
N GLY A 178 -17.79 12.52 -1.01
CA GLY A 178 -17.27 13.90 -1.12
C GLY A 178 -16.19 14.30 -0.11
N LYS A 179 -15.71 13.38 0.75
CA LYS A 179 -14.62 13.66 1.69
C LYS A 179 -13.27 13.50 1.01
N GLU A 180 -12.34 14.43 1.29
CA GLU A 180 -10.92 14.21 0.97
C GLU A 180 -10.39 13.06 1.81
N ILE A 181 -9.82 12.07 1.15
CA ILE A 181 -9.32 10.86 1.78
C ILE A 181 -7.81 10.93 1.67
N ALA A 182 -7.13 11.05 2.82
CA ALA A 182 -5.69 10.82 2.86
C ALA A 182 -5.39 9.46 2.21
N LYS A 183 -4.34 9.38 1.39
CA LYS A 183 -4.02 8.20 0.58
C LYS A 183 -4.04 6.92 1.44
N GLY A 184 -5.12 6.16 1.30
CA GLY A 184 -5.34 4.87 1.95
C GLY A 184 -5.61 4.92 3.46
N GLN A 185 -6.54 4.06 3.90
CA GLN A 185 -6.58 3.44 5.24
C GLN A 185 -7.21 4.21 6.41
N THR A 186 -7.60 5.48 6.26
CA THR A 186 -8.39 6.21 7.26
C THR A 186 -9.61 5.43 7.78
N PRO A 187 -10.39 4.74 6.93
CA PRO A 187 -11.59 4.05 7.40
C PRO A 187 -11.30 2.74 8.14
N SER A 188 -10.19 2.05 7.82
CA SER A 188 -9.74 0.87 8.60
C SER A 188 -9.30 1.28 10.01
N LEU A 189 -8.61 2.42 10.12
CA LEU A 189 -8.19 2.98 11.41
C LEU A 189 -9.39 3.40 12.27
N MET A 190 -10.40 4.03 11.67
CA MET A 190 -11.63 4.40 12.39
C MET A 190 -12.35 3.17 12.96
N PHE A 191 -12.43 2.08 12.19
CA PHE A 191 -13.03 0.85 12.68
C PHE A 191 -12.20 0.21 13.81
N LEU A 192 -10.86 0.18 13.66
CA LEU A 192 -9.98 -0.29 14.72
C LEU A 192 -10.16 0.55 16.00
N TRP A 193 -10.24 1.87 15.88
CA TRP A 193 -10.55 2.77 16.99
C TRP A 193 -11.89 2.47 17.63
N TYR A 194 -12.92 2.23 16.83
CA TYR A 194 -14.23 1.83 17.34
C TYR A 194 -14.15 0.52 18.16
N LEU A 195 -13.47 -0.51 17.65
CA LEU A 195 -13.26 -1.76 18.39
C LEU A 195 -12.47 -1.55 19.68
N ILE A 196 -11.40 -0.75 19.65
CA ILE A 196 -10.63 -0.40 20.85
C ILE A 196 -11.50 0.32 21.87
N CYS A 197 -12.39 1.22 21.42
CA CYS A 197 -13.32 1.92 22.31
C CYS A 197 -14.37 0.98 22.91
N LEU A 198 -14.94 0.06 22.13
CA LEU A 198 -15.90 -0.94 22.62
C LEU A 198 -15.28 -1.88 23.66
N GLU A 199 -14.02 -2.28 23.43
CA GLU A 199 -13.32 -3.26 24.26
C GLU A 199 -12.41 -2.61 25.30
N ARG A 200 -12.50 -1.28 25.47
CA ARG A 200 -11.62 -0.48 26.32
C ARG A 200 -11.55 -1.03 27.75
N ASP A 201 -12.70 -1.34 28.34
CA ASP A 201 -12.76 -1.79 29.74
C ASP A 201 -12.07 -3.15 29.93
N LYS A 202 -12.17 -4.05 28.92
CA LYS A 202 -11.48 -5.35 28.94
C LYS A 202 -9.98 -5.21 28.71
N LEU A 203 -9.56 -4.23 27.91
CA LEU A 203 -8.15 -3.91 27.69
C LEU A 203 -7.50 -3.28 28.93
N VAL A 204 -8.21 -2.40 29.62
CA VAL A 204 -7.76 -1.78 30.89
C VAL A 204 -7.61 -2.84 31.97
N GLN A 205 -8.55 -3.78 32.09
CA GLN A 205 -8.43 -4.89 33.06
C GLN A 205 -7.24 -5.81 32.78
N LYS A 206 -6.87 -6.05 31.52
CA LYS A 206 -5.66 -6.83 31.17
C LYS A 206 -4.35 -6.08 31.41
N GLY A 207 -4.35 -4.75 31.31
CA GLY A 207 -3.17 -3.92 31.63
C GLY A 207 -2.82 -3.90 33.12
N SER A 208 -3.82 -4.04 34.00
CA SER A 208 -3.60 -4.04 35.46
C SER A 208 -2.92 -5.31 36.01
N TYR A 209 -2.80 -6.38 35.22
CA TYR A 209 -2.04 -7.59 35.60
C TYR A 209 -0.57 -7.56 35.14
N ALA A 210 -0.15 -6.54 34.40
CA ALA A 210 1.22 -6.39 33.89
C ALA A 210 1.80 -5.03 34.27
N GLY A 211 1.98 -4.77 35.57
CA GLY A 211 2.48 -3.47 36.01
C GLY A 211 2.65 -3.29 37.51
N GLY A 212 3.18 -4.29 38.22
CA GLY A 212 3.77 -4.06 39.53
C GLY A 212 5.09 -3.30 39.40
N PHE A 213 5.03 -1.98 39.20
CA PHE A 213 6.15 -1.08 39.50
C PHE A 213 5.80 -0.32 40.77
N SER A 214 6.30 -0.84 41.89
CA SER A 214 6.40 -0.15 43.16
C SER A 214 7.28 1.09 42.99
N TYR A 215 6.69 2.27 43.09
CA TYR A 215 7.45 3.50 43.36
C TYR A 215 7.86 3.46 44.83
N LEU A 216 9.17 3.41 45.05
CA LEU A 216 9.81 3.55 46.35
C LEU A 216 9.47 4.92 46.96
N GLY A 217 8.91 4.89 48.17
CA GLY A 217 9.04 5.90 49.20
C GLY A 217 9.70 5.27 50.41
#